data_AF-A0A940PF14-F1
#
_entry.id   AF-A0A940PF14-F1
#
_cell.length_a   1.000
_cell.length_b   1.000
_cell.length_c   1.000
_cell.angle_alpha   90.00
_cell.angle_beta   90.00
_cell.angle_gamma   90.00
#
_symmetry.space_group_name_H-M   'P 1'
#
loop_
_entity.id
_entity.type
_entity.pdbx_description
1 polymer ?
#
loop_
_entity_poly.entity_id
_entity_poly.type
_entity_poly.pdbx_seq_one_letter_code
_entity_poly.pdbx_strand_id
1 'polypeptide(L)'
;MRVKRFGMVWEKECKRLAEAGMSLQEIGIRIQANIRTVKKYIDKEEGGGKKERQLEEEKQRIEDRAEWKTMQNKYPCLSRTELRKLNPTLFNRLYRLDRSWLERESPTKVKRRGASKTRINWNSRDRDLVEKIKISVVAIQARDGKPKQISINSIGLEIGNRTLLDKYLDKLPLTKAYLKLVVGSNEQYRLRRLKWAIKELKREGRRITRWEVLRKAGVRPEIIDASIIETMINSEDPFLKA
;
A
#
# COMPACT_ATOMS: atom_id res chain seq x y z
N MET A 1 8.97 14.04 -54.94
CA MET A 1 10.18 14.49 -54.21
C MET A 1 9.85 15.70 -53.35
N ARG A 2 10.17 15.70 -52.05
CA ARG A 2 9.89 16.82 -51.14
C ARG A 2 11.18 17.62 -50.90
N VAL A 3 11.26 18.82 -51.45
CA VAL A 3 12.40 19.73 -51.26
C VAL A 3 12.51 20.07 -49.76
N LYS A 4 13.66 19.74 -49.14
CA LYS A 4 13.88 19.91 -47.68
C LYS A 4 14.38 21.29 -47.30
N ARG A 5 15.05 22.02 -48.21
CA ARG A 5 15.55 23.38 -48.01
C ARG A 5 15.45 24.15 -49.32
N PHE A 6 14.89 25.35 -49.26
CA PHE A 6 14.85 26.29 -50.37
C PHE A 6 16.02 27.27 -50.22
N GLY A 7 16.62 27.71 -51.33
CA GLY A 7 17.80 28.59 -51.33
C GLY A 7 17.46 30.07 -51.04
N MET A 8 18.47 30.91 -50.82
CA MET A 8 18.32 32.33 -50.48
C MET A 8 17.49 33.14 -51.50
N VAL A 9 17.60 32.79 -52.79
CA VAL A 9 16.82 33.41 -53.88
C VAL A 9 15.32 33.18 -53.67
N TRP A 10 14.95 31.99 -53.23
CA TRP A 10 13.57 31.62 -52.96
C TRP A 10 13.02 32.33 -51.70
N GLU A 11 13.85 32.50 -50.67
CA GLU A 11 13.48 33.27 -49.47
C GLU A 11 13.21 34.74 -49.80
N LYS A 12 14.04 35.37 -50.64
CA LYS A 12 13.86 36.75 -51.09
C LYS A 12 12.60 36.92 -51.94
N GLU A 13 12.34 35.97 -52.83
CA GLU A 13 11.14 36.02 -53.68
C GLU A 13 9.85 35.87 -52.87
N CYS A 14 9.83 35.01 -51.84
CA CYS A 14 8.68 34.92 -50.93
C CYS A 14 8.38 36.24 -50.23
N LYS A 15 9.43 36.94 -49.77
CA LYS A 15 9.29 38.24 -49.10
C LYS A 15 8.80 39.32 -50.05
N ARG A 16 9.39 39.39 -51.26
CA ARG A 16 8.97 40.33 -52.30
C ARG A 16 7.49 40.17 -52.68
N LEU A 17 7.02 38.92 -52.81
CA LEU A 17 5.61 38.65 -53.14
C LEU A 17 4.67 38.98 -51.96
N ALA A 18 5.12 38.79 -50.72
CA ALA A 18 4.36 39.18 -49.52
C ALA A 18 4.27 40.71 -49.37
N GLU A 19 5.36 41.44 -49.63
CA GLU A 19 5.40 42.91 -49.66
C GLU A 19 4.51 43.49 -50.77
N ALA A 20 4.36 42.77 -51.88
CA ALA A 20 3.42 43.11 -52.95
C ALA A 20 1.94 42.83 -52.60
N GLY A 21 1.63 42.41 -51.36
CA GLY A 21 0.28 42.23 -50.85
C GLY A 21 -0.40 40.92 -51.23
N MET A 22 0.31 39.95 -51.81
CA MET A 22 -0.28 38.64 -52.13
C MET A 22 -0.54 37.80 -50.88
N SER A 23 -1.60 37.00 -50.92
CA SER A 23 -1.92 36.07 -49.84
C SER A 23 -0.92 34.91 -49.77
N LEU A 24 -0.74 34.33 -48.58
CA LEU A 24 0.14 33.17 -48.36
C LEU A 24 -0.19 31.98 -49.27
N GLN A 25 -1.47 31.85 -49.65
CA GLN A 25 -1.95 30.78 -50.54
C GLN A 25 -1.55 31.04 -51.99
N GLU A 26 -1.72 32.26 -52.50
CA GLU A 26 -1.30 32.64 -53.85
C GLU A 26 0.22 32.52 -54.02
N ILE A 27 0.97 32.96 -53.01
CA ILE A 27 2.43 32.81 -52.98
C ILE A 27 2.80 31.32 -53.05
N GLY A 28 2.16 30.46 -52.26
CA GLY A 28 2.39 29.02 -52.25
C GLY A 28 2.08 28.33 -53.58
N ILE A 29 1.00 28.73 -54.25
CA ILE A 29 0.65 28.21 -55.59
C ILE A 29 1.73 28.65 -56.60
N ARG A 30 2.10 29.93 -56.60
CA ARG A 30 3.03 30.52 -57.57
C ARG A 30 4.44 29.93 -57.49
N ILE A 31 4.93 29.68 -56.28
CA ILE A 31 6.28 29.13 -56.04
C ILE A 31 6.27 27.62 -55.80
N GLN A 32 5.11 26.97 -55.97
CA GLN A 32 4.87 25.54 -55.79
C GLN A 32 5.35 25.01 -54.42
N ALA A 33 5.02 25.73 -53.34
CA ALA A 33 5.38 25.35 -51.99
C ALA A 33 4.17 25.32 -51.05
N ASN A 34 4.27 24.47 -50.02
CA ASN A 34 3.23 24.38 -49.00
C ASN A 34 3.08 25.70 -48.23
N ILE A 35 1.84 26.13 -47.97
CA ILE A 35 1.52 27.35 -47.24
C ILE A 35 2.25 27.48 -45.88
N ARG A 36 2.45 26.38 -45.16
CA ARG A 36 3.21 26.36 -43.88
C ARG A 36 4.69 26.65 -44.09
N THR A 37 5.24 26.24 -45.22
CA THR A 37 6.62 26.53 -45.61
C THR A 37 6.74 28.00 -45.97
N VAL A 38 5.83 28.53 -46.80
CA VAL A 38 5.78 29.95 -47.16
C VAL A 38 5.67 30.83 -45.91
N LYS A 39 4.72 30.53 -45.02
CA LYS A 39 4.58 31.18 -43.72
C LYS A 39 5.87 31.11 -42.89
N LYS A 40 6.50 29.94 -42.79
CA LYS A 40 7.76 29.75 -42.06
C LYS A 40 8.90 30.64 -42.58
N TYR A 41 8.96 30.94 -43.87
CA TYR A 41 10.03 31.75 -44.48
C TYR A 41 9.71 33.26 -44.51
N ILE A 42 8.42 33.63 -44.56
CA ILE A 42 7.96 35.02 -44.38
C ILE A 42 8.11 35.42 -42.90
N ASP A 43 7.63 34.59 -41.97
CA ASP A 43 7.78 34.76 -40.52
C ASP A 43 9.24 34.56 -40.05
N LYS A 44 10.16 34.24 -40.96
CA LYS A 44 11.61 34.17 -40.72
C LYS A 44 12.22 35.57 -40.65
N GLU A 45 11.50 36.53 -40.06
CA GLU A 45 12.16 37.60 -39.31
C GLU A 45 12.96 36.96 -38.17
N GLU A 46 14.16 37.48 -37.98
CA GLU A 46 15.28 36.79 -37.35
C GLU A 46 15.02 36.39 -35.89
N GLY A 47 14.66 35.14 -35.65
CA GLY A 47 14.75 34.54 -34.31
C GLY A 47 13.87 35.19 -33.23
N GLY A 48 12.94 36.09 -33.59
CA GLY A 48 12.07 36.83 -32.68
C GLY A 48 11.28 35.90 -31.77
N GLY A 49 10.52 34.95 -32.33
CA GLY A 49 9.73 34.02 -31.51
C GLY A 49 10.55 33.03 -30.65
N LYS A 50 11.81 32.76 -31.00
CA LYS A 50 12.72 31.97 -30.14
C LYS A 50 13.31 32.83 -29.02
N LYS A 51 13.71 34.06 -29.33
CA LYS A 51 14.23 35.03 -28.34
C LYS A 51 13.14 35.46 -27.36
N GLU A 52 11.94 35.74 -27.85
CA GLU A 52 10.77 36.12 -27.05
C GLU A 52 10.35 34.99 -26.12
N ARG A 53 10.32 33.75 -26.62
CA ARG A 53 10.07 32.57 -25.78
C ARG A 53 11.18 32.34 -24.74
N GLN A 54 12.45 32.54 -25.09
CA GLN A 54 13.55 32.44 -24.13
C GLN A 54 13.47 33.52 -23.05
N LEU A 55 13.06 34.74 -23.43
CA LEU A 55 12.84 35.86 -22.53
C LEU A 55 11.71 35.55 -21.56
N GLU A 56 10.61 34.98 -22.05
CA GLU A 56 9.46 34.58 -21.25
C GLU A 56 9.80 33.43 -20.29
N GLU A 57 10.53 32.43 -20.78
CA GLU A 57 11.03 31.34 -19.95
C GLU A 57 12.01 31.84 -18.86
N GLU A 58 12.81 32.88 -19.12
CA GLU A 58 13.67 33.52 -18.10
C GLU A 58 12.86 34.30 -17.07
N LYS A 59 11.85 35.08 -17.50
CA LYS A 59 10.95 35.78 -16.58
C LYS A 59 10.24 34.80 -15.65
N GLN A 60 9.66 33.75 -16.21
CA GLN A 60 8.98 32.71 -15.43
C GLN A 60 9.94 32.00 -14.46
N ARG A 61 11.21 31.77 -14.86
CA ARG A 61 12.24 31.24 -13.95
C ARG A 61 12.47 32.16 -12.77
N ILE A 62 12.60 33.47 -13.00
CA ILE A 62 12.84 34.45 -11.94
C ILE A 62 11.66 34.50 -10.96
N GLU A 63 10.43 34.51 -11.47
CA GLU A 63 9.21 34.50 -10.65
C GLU A 63 9.10 33.22 -9.81
N ASP A 64 9.29 32.06 -10.43
CA ASP A 64 9.23 30.77 -9.72
C ASP A 64 10.30 30.68 -8.61
N ARG A 65 11.49 31.24 -8.84
CA ARG A 65 12.56 31.32 -7.83
C ARG A 65 12.14 32.20 -6.64
N ALA A 66 11.51 33.33 -6.91
CA ALA A 66 11.03 34.24 -5.87
C ALA A 66 9.89 33.61 -5.05
N GLU A 67 8.96 32.92 -5.72
CA GLU A 67 7.88 32.19 -5.06
C GLU A 67 8.43 31.07 -4.17
N TRP A 68 9.41 30.31 -4.66
CA TRP A 68 10.06 29.26 -3.87
C TRP A 68 10.76 29.80 -2.62
N LYS A 69 11.50 30.91 -2.74
CA LYS A 69 12.13 31.56 -1.57
C LYS A 69 11.09 32.08 -0.57
N THR A 70 9.98 32.62 -1.06
CA THR A 70 8.88 33.07 -0.20
C THR A 70 8.27 31.91 0.58
N MET A 71 8.09 30.75 -0.07
CA MET A 71 7.65 29.53 0.62
C MET A 71 8.64 29.05 1.67
N GLN A 72 9.94 29.11 1.38
CA GLN A 72 10.97 28.73 2.36
C GLN A 72 10.96 29.64 3.58
N ASN A 73 10.81 30.96 3.40
CA ASN A 73 10.73 31.92 4.49
C ASN A 73 9.45 31.74 5.32
N LYS A 74 8.32 31.44 4.67
CA LYS A 74 7.05 31.19 5.35
C LYS A 74 7.06 29.89 6.15
N TYR A 75 7.83 28.88 5.70
CA TYR A 75 7.88 27.55 6.29
C TYR A 75 9.33 27.08 6.54
N PRO A 76 10.07 27.71 7.46
CA PRO A 76 11.50 27.44 7.65
C PRO A 76 11.79 26.03 8.20
N CYS A 77 10.80 25.37 8.80
CA CYS A 77 10.92 24.05 9.39
C CYS A 77 10.59 22.89 8.43
N LEU A 78 10.07 23.17 7.23
CA LEU A 78 9.65 22.14 6.29
C LEU A 78 10.82 21.64 5.43
N SER A 79 10.86 20.32 5.22
CA SER A 79 11.79 19.70 4.28
C SER A 79 11.41 19.96 2.83
N ARG A 80 12.36 19.82 1.90
CA ARG A 80 12.11 19.86 0.44
C ARG A 80 10.93 18.98 0.00
N THR A 81 10.76 17.81 0.62
CA THR A 81 9.66 16.90 0.28
C THR A 81 8.31 17.43 0.75
N GLU A 82 8.26 18.07 1.92
CA GLU A 82 7.05 18.69 2.45
C GLU A 82 6.70 19.96 1.68
N LEU A 83 7.69 20.81 1.34
CA LEU A 83 7.51 21.97 0.46
C LEU A 83 7.00 21.57 -0.94
N ARG A 84 7.52 20.48 -1.51
CA ARG A 84 7.02 19.92 -2.78
C ARG A 84 5.54 19.50 -2.68
N LYS A 85 5.10 18.94 -1.54
CA LYS A 85 3.70 18.55 -1.37
C LYS A 85 2.78 19.76 -1.29
N LEU A 86 3.28 20.87 -0.73
CA LEU A 86 2.51 22.10 -0.58
C LEU A 86 2.25 22.79 -1.92
N ASN A 87 3.24 22.83 -2.81
CA ASN A 87 3.06 23.35 -4.17
C ASN A 87 3.76 22.44 -5.22
N PRO A 88 3.07 21.39 -5.69
CA PRO A 88 3.63 20.45 -6.66
C PRO A 88 3.86 21.08 -8.04
N THR A 89 3.02 22.03 -8.45
CA THR A 89 3.10 22.67 -9.77
C THR A 89 4.34 23.56 -9.88
N LEU A 90 4.57 24.44 -8.89
CA LEU A 90 5.78 25.25 -8.80
C LEU A 90 7.05 24.39 -8.78
N PHE A 91 7.07 23.34 -7.93
CA PHE A 91 8.20 22.42 -7.86
C PHE A 91 8.50 21.76 -9.21
N ASN A 92 7.46 21.35 -9.95
CA ASN A 92 7.63 20.71 -11.26
C ASN A 92 8.15 21.69 -12.33
N ARG A 93 7.72 22.97 -12.31
CA ARG A 93 8.25 23.99 -13.22
C ARG A 93 9.74 24.23 -12.97
N LEU A 94 10.12 24.49 -11.72
CA LEU A 94 11.51 24.66 -11.31
C LEU A 94 12.37 23.43 -11.60
N TYR A 95 11.83 22.22 -11.39
CA TYR A 95 12.56 20.99 -11.68
C TYR A 95 12.84 20.80 -13.18
N ARG A 96 11.94 21.26 -14.06
CA ARG A 96 12.11 21.16 -15.52
C ARG A 96 13.03 22.24 -16.07
N LEU A 97 12.87 23.47 -15.62
CA LEU A 97 13.58 24.63 -16.16
C LEU A 97 14.91 24.91 -15.46
N ASP A 98 15.04 24.57 -14.17
CA ASP A 98 16.13 25.05 -13.33
C ASP A 98 16.48 24.09 -12.16
N ARG A 99 16.77 22.85 -12.54
CA ARG A 99 17.04 21.77 -11.59
C ARG A 99 18.24 22.04 -10.67
N SER A 100 19.32 22.59 -11.22
CA SER A 100 20.58 22.84 -10.49
C SER A 100 20.40 23.91 -9.42
N TRP A 101 19.66 24.98 -9.72
CA TRP A 101 19.29 25.99 -8.73
C TRP A 101 18.41 25.38 -7.64
N LEU A 102 17.39 24.61 -8.00
CA LEU A 102 16.48 23.97 -7.04
C LEU A 102 17.22 23.01 -6.10
N GLU A 103 18.23 22.28 -6.60
CA GLU A 103 19.08 21.39 -5.78
C GLU A 103 19.97 22.15 -4.81
N ARG A 104 20.51 23.32 -5.21
CA ARG A 104 21.36 24.16 -4.34
C ARG A 104 20.56 24.90 -3.27
N GLU A 105 19.42 25.49 -3.64
CA GLU A 105 18.64 26.35 -2.73
C GLU A 105 17.67 25.56 -1.85
N SER A 106 17.34 24.31 -2.21
CA SER A 106 16.49 23.48 -1.36
C SER A 106 17.20 23.18 -0.03
N PRO A 107 16.45 23.16 1.10
CA PRO A 107 17.04 22.77 2.38
C PRO A 107 17.63 21.37 2.22
N THR A 108 18.92 21.23 2.54
CA THR A 108 19.63 19.95 2.51
C THR A 108 18.80 18.93 3.29
N LYS A 109 18.71 17.70 2.77
CA LYS A 109 17.98 16.60 3.41
C LYS A 109 18.25 16.66 4.90
N VAL A 110 17.25 17.07 5.69
CA VAL A 110 17.29 16.86 7.13
C VAL A 110 17.44 15.35 7.22
N LYS A 111 18.64 14.88 7.60
CA LYS A 111 18.84 13.48 7.98
C LYS A 111 17.74 13.28 9.00
N ARG A 112 16.68 12.54 8.62
CA ARG A 112 15.63 12.17 9.57
C ARG A 112 16.42 11.68 10.76
N ARG A 113 16.40 12.40 11.89
CA ARG A 113 16.93 11.90 13.16
C ARG A 113 16.17 10.60 13.28
N GLY A 114 16.87 9.50 12.96
CA GLY A 114 16.23 8.30 12.45
C GLY A 114 15.10 8.02 13.38
N ALA A 115 13.85 8.10 12.89
CA ALA A 115 12.64 7.97 13.71
C ALA A 115 13.00 6.87 14.69
N SER A 116 13.28 7.28 15.95
CA SER A 116 13.96 6.40 16.90
C SER A 116 13.13 5.14 16.79
N LYS A 117 13.70 4.05 16.26
CA LYS A 117 12.97 2.80 16.11
C LYS A 117 12.63 2.52 17.54
N THR A 118 11.43 2.93 17.98
CA THR A 118 11.10 3.08 19.39
C THR A 118 11.51 1.77 19.98
N ARG A 119 12.58 1.76 20.77
CA ARG A 119 13.31 0.52 21.05
C ARG A 119 12.30 -0.41 21.68
N ILE A 120 11.78 -1.36 20.89
CA ILE A 120 10.60 -2.11 21.29
C ILE A 120 11.06 -2.89 22.50
N ASN A 121 10.48 -2.57 23.66
CA ASN A 121 10.76 -3.30 24.87
C ASN A 121 10.07 -4.67 24.76
N TRP A 122 10.81 -5.63 24.22
CA TRP A 122 10.33 -7.00 24.00
C TRP A 122 9.86 -7.65 25.30
N ASN A 123 10.51 -7.38 26.43
CA ASN A 123 10.12 -7.94 27.72
C ASN A 123 8.75 -7.43 28.19
N SER A 124 8.49 -6.13 28.06
CA SER A 124 7.16 -5.58 28.36
C SER A 124 6.12 -6.15 27.42
N ARG A 125 6.42 -6.17 26.12
CA ARG A 125 5.52 -6.68 25.09
C ARG A 125 5.20 -8.16 25.29
N ASP A 126 6.17 -8.97 25.70
CA ASP A 126 5.99 -10.40 25.96
C ASP A 126 5.04 -10.63 27.13
N ARG A 127 5.18 -9.88 28.23
CA ARG A 127 4.25 -9.95 29.36
C ARG A 127 2.83 -9.55 28.97
N ASP A 128 2.67 -8.43 28.27
CA ASP A 128 1.36 -7.95 27.82
C ASP A 128 0.69 -8.95 26.87
N LEU A 129 1.49 -9.62 26.04
CA LEU A 129 1.00 -10.57 25.06
C LEU A 129 0.53 -11.86 25.72
N VAL A 130 1.24 -12.36 26.74
CA VAL A 130 0.80 -13.53 27.53
C VAL A 130 -0.59 -13.29 28.10
N GLU A 131 -0.86 -12.11 28.65
CA GLU A 131 -2.17 -11.81 29.24
C GLU A 131 -3.29 -11.77 28.19
N LYS A 132 -3.01 -11.16 27.03
CA LYS A 132 -3.95 -11.19 25.89
C LYS A 132 -4.22 -12.61 25.40
N ILE A 133 -3.19 -13.46 25.38
CA ILE A 133 -3.34 -14.86 24.94
C ILE A 133 -4.17 -15.65 25.95
N LYS A 134 -3.99 -15.47 27.26
CA LYS A 134 -4.84 -16.11 28.28
C LYS A 134 -6.32 -15.78 28.08
N ILE A 135 -6.64 -14.49 27.93
CA ILE A 135 -8.01 -14.03 27.69
C ILE A 135 -8.56 -14.64 26.39
N SER A 136 -7.75 -14.64 25.33
CA SER A 136 -8.11 -15.25 24.04
C SER A 136 -8.40 -16.76 24.16
N VAL A 137 -7.60 -17.51 24.91
CA VAL A 137 -7.79 -18.95 25.12
C VAL A 137 -9.13 -19.22 25.81
N VAL A 138 -9.44 -18.46 26.86
CA VAL A 138 -10.73 -18.56 27.57
C VAL A 138 -11.88 -18.20 26.64
N ALA A 139 -11.76 -17.13 25.86
CA ALA A 139 -12.78 -16.72 24.89
C ALA A 139 -13.01 -17.79 23.81
N ILE A 140 -11.96 -18.42 23.29
CA ILE A 140 -12.07 -19.52 22.30
C ILE A 140 -12.77 -20.73 22.91
N GLN A 141 -12.51 -21.04 24.19
CA GLN A 141 -13.13 -22.17 24.89
C GLN A 141 -14.61 -21.91 25.24
N ALA A 142 -14.97 -20.67 25.57
CA ALA A 142 -16.31 -20.27 25.98
C ALA A 142 -17.27 -20.01 24.79
N ARG A 143 -16.78 -20.01 23.54
CA ARG A 143 -17.63 -19.79 22.37
C ARG A 143 -18.69 -20.88 22.22
N ASP A 144 -19.93 -20.44 22.02
CA ASP A 144 -21.04 -21.32 21.72
C ASP A 144 -20.90 -22.02 20.36
N GLY A 145 -21.47 -23.23 20.29
CA GLY A 145 -21.46 -24.06 19.10
C GLY A 145 -20.23 -24.96 18.99
N LYS A 146 -19.84 -25.28 17.75
CA LYS A 146 -18.80 -26.28 17.49
C LYS A 146 -17.44 -25.81 18.01
N PRO A 147 -16.74 -26.61 18.84
CA PRO A 147 -15.46 -26.23 19.40
C PRO A 147 -14.43 -25.86 18.33
N LYS A 148 -13.78 -24.71 18.52
CA LYS A 148 -12.63 -24.29 17.71
C LYS A 148 -11.33 -24.88 18.27
N GLN A 149 -10.40 -25.19 17.37
CA GLN A 149 -9.08 -25.66 17.77
C GLN A 149 -8.29 -24.51 18.37
N ILE A 150 -7.69 -24.74 19.54
CA ILE A 150 -6.76 -23.80 20.16
C ILE A 150 -5.40 -24.04 19.50
N SER A 151 -5.05 -23.20 18.55
CA SER A 151 -3.79 -23.22 17.80
C SER A 151 -3.16 -21.84 17.83
N ILE A 152 -1.86 -21.75 17.49
CA ILE A 152 -1.16 -20.46 17.38
C ILE A 152 -1.90 -19.54 16.39
N ASN A 153 -2.43 -20.11 15.30
CA ASN A 153 -3.17 -19.35 14.30
C ASN A 153 -4.52 -18.84 14.84
N SER A 154 -5.31 -19.68 15.53
CA SER A 154 -6.60 -19.25 16.10
C SER A 154 -6.41 -18.17 17.16
N ILE A 155 -5.40 -18.31 18.02
CA ILE A 155 -5.03 -17.33 19.04
C ILE A 155 -4.59 -16.03 18.34
N GLY A 156 -3.69 -16.12 17.36
CA GLY A 156 -3.17 -14.97 16.61
C GLY A 156 -4.25 -14.16 15.89
N LEU A 157 -5.29 -14.84 15.37
CA LEU A 157 -6.47 -14.21 14.78
C LEU A 157 -7.32 -13.51 15.86
N GLU A 158 -7.55 -14.15 17.00
CA GLU A 158 -8.34 -13.58 18.10
C GLU A 158 -7.71 -12.29 18.66
N ILE A 159 -6.39 -12.28 18.85
CA ILE A 159 -5.68 -11.13 19.41
C ILE A 159 -5.29 -10.07 18.37
N GLY A 160 -5.60 -10.28 17.09
CA GLY A 160 -5.23 -9.38 15.98
C GLY A 160 -3.72 -9.21 15.74
N ASN A 161 -2.89 -10.11 16.28
CA ASN A 161 -1.42 -10.00 16.26
C ASN A 161 -0.75 -11.23 15.62
N ARG A 162 -1.40 -11.86 14.63
CA ARG A 162 -0.86 -13.04 13.92
C ARG A 162 0.57 -12.85 13.42
N THR A 163 0.87 -11.73 12.76
CA THR A 163 2.20 -11.43 12.23
C THR A 163 3.27 -11.34 13.32
N LEU A 164 2.88 -10.93 14.53
CA LEU A 164 3.79 -10.86 15.67
C LEU A 164 4.19 -12.26 16.13
N LEU A 165 3.21 -13.14 16.29
CA LEU A 165 3.42 -14.54 16.68
C LEU A 165 4.17 -15.33 15.60
N ASP A 166 3.99 -14.99 14.33
CA ASP A 166 4.65 -15.68 13.21
C ASP A 166 6.11 -15.26 13.05
N LYS A 167 6.39 -13.94 13.07
CA LYS A 167 7.73 -13.41 12.75
C LYS A 167 8.65 -13.19 13.96
N TYR A 168 8.08 -13.07 15.16
CA TYR A 168 8.84 -12.58 16.32
C TYR A 168 8.72 -13.49 17.55
N LEU A 169 8.25 -14.73 17.40
CA LEU A 169 8.09 -15.66 18.53
C LEU A 169 9.40 -15.94 19.28
N ASP A 170 10.53 -15.94 18.58
CA ASP A 170 11.85 -16.15 19.20
C ASP A 170 12.28 -15.01 20.12
N LYS A 171 11.64 -13.84 20.01
CA LYS A 171 11.86 -12.69 20.90
C LYS A 171 10.87 -12.65 22.06
N LEU A 172 10.00 -13.65 22.18
CA LEU A 172 8.87 -13.71 23.10
C LEU A 172 8.91 -15.03 23.90
N PRO A 173 9.92 -15.26 24.75
CA PRO A 173 10.12 -16.53 25.45
C PRO A 173 8.94 -16.91 26.36
N LEU A 174 8.33 -15.96 27.07
CA LEU A 174 7.18 -16.23 27.95
C LEU A 174 5.96 -16.63 27.14
N THR A 175 5.68 -15.90 26.06
CA THR A 175 4.61 -16.24 25.11
C THR A 175 4.85 -17.62 24.50
N LYS A 176 6.08 -17.91 24.06
CA LYS A 176 6.43 -19.21 23.46
C LYS A 176 6.22 -20.36 24.44
N ALA A 177 6.60 -20.19 25.71
CA ALA A 177 6.35 -21.17 26.77
C ALA A 177 4.86 -21.37 27.02
N TYR A 178 4.09 -20.28 27.15
CA TYR A 178 2.65 -20.36 27.39
C TYR A 178 1.90 -21.00 26.22
N LEU A 179 2.24 -20.64 24.98
CA LEU A 179 1.66 -21.24 23.78
C LEU A 179 1.87 -22.76 23.72
N LYS A 180 3.05 -23.26 24.12
CA LYS A 180 3.30 -24.71 24.20
C LYS A 180 2.40 -25.42 25.21
N LEU A 181 2.01 -24.74 26.29
CA LEU A 181 1.13 -25.30 27.31
C LEU A 181 -0.35 -25.30 26.87
N VAL A 182 -0.80 -24.25 26.18
CA VAL A 182 -2.23 -24.07 25.85
C VAL A 182 -2.64 -24.60 24.49
N VAL A 183 -1.69 -24.68 23.53
CA VAL A 183 -1.96 -25.29 22.22
C VAL A 183 -2.11 -26.79 22.46
N GLY A 184 -3.37 -27.18 22.64
CA GLY A 184 -3.74 -28.56 22.93
C GLY A 184 -3.41 -29.50 21.77
N SER A 185 -3.20 -30.77 22.09
CA SER A 185 -2.98 -31.79 21.08
C SER A 185 -4.22 -31.95 20.18
N ASN A 186 -4.01 -32.49 18.98
CA ASN A 186 -5.10 -32.83 18.08
C ASN A 186 -6.11 -33.78 18.77
N GLU A 187 -5.64 -34.62 19.69
CA GLU A 187 -6.47 -35.51 20.49
C GLU A 187 -7.38 -34.76 21.45
N GLN A 188 -6.85 -33.85 22.27
CA GLN A 188 -7.66 -33.01 23.16
C GLN A 188 -8.71 -32.22 22.38
N TYR A 189 -8.36 -31.73 21.20
CA TYR A 189 -9.31 -31.05 20.32
C TYR A 189 -10.44 -31.97 19.84
N ARG A 190 -10.12 -33.21 19.44
CA ARG A 190 -11.11 -34.22 19.05
C ARG A 190 -12.03 -34.57 20.21
N LEU A 191 -11.49 -34.81 21.41
CA LEU A 191 -12.28 -35.11 22.60
C LEU A 191 -13.28 -33.99 22.93
N ARG A 192 -12.88 -32.72 22.84
CA ARG A 192 -13.81 -31.59 23.03
C ARG A 192 -14.95 -31.60 22.01
N ARG A 193 -14.66 -31.92 20.74
CA ARG A 193 -15.69 -32.02 19.69
C ARG A 193 -16.64 -33.19 19.91
N LEU A 194 -16.14 -34.32 20.40
CA LEU A 194 -16.96 -35.47 20.77
C LEU A 194 -17.90 -35.11 21.94
N LYS A 195 -17.38 -34.51 23.01
CA LYS A 195 -18.20 -34.03 24.14
C LYS A 195 -19.29 -33.06 23.68
N TRP A 196 -18.92 -32.08 22.86
CA TRP A 196 -19.88 -31.15 22.27
C TRP A 196 -20.95 -31.85 21.43
N ALA A 197 -20.56 -32.78 20.56
CA ALA A 197 -21.51 -33.52 19.72
C ALA A 197 -22.50 -34.33 20.54
N ILE A 198 -22.05 -34.99 21.62
CA ILE A 198 -22.92 -35.74 22.53
C ILE A 198 -23.90 -34.79 23.23
N LYS A 199 -23.42 -33.65 23.77
CA LYS A 199 -24.29 -32.65 24.42
C LYS A 199 -25.35 -32.11 23.46
N GLU A 200 -24.96 -31.85 22.21
CA GLU A 200 -25.87 -31.31 21.20
C GLU A 200 -26.91 -32.35 20.74
N LEU A 201 -26.50 -33.61 20.55
CA LEU A 201 -27.43 -34.70 20.22
C LEU A 201 -28.43 -34.97 21.36
N LYS A 202 -27.98 -34.88 22.63
CA LYS A 202 -28.86 -34.92 23.81
C LYS A 202 -29.88 -33.79 23.77
N ARG A 203 -29.46 -32.56 23.49
CA ARG A 203 -30.35 -31.39 23.38
C ARG A 203 -31.36 -31.53 22.23
N GLU A 204 -30.96 -32.16 21.14
CA GLU A 204 -31.83 -32.43 19.97
C GLU A 204 -32.81 -33.59 20.19
N GLY A 205 -32.73 -34.31 21.33
CA GLY A 205 -33.62 -35.45 21.63
C GLY A 205 -33.43 -36.66 20.69
N ARG A 206 -32.28 -36.74 20.01
CA ARG A 206 -31.99 -37.82 19.05
C ARG A 206 -31.40 -39.04 19.77
N ARG A 207 -31.50 -40.20 19.12
CA ARG A 207 -30.72 -41.38 19.52
C ARG A 207 -29.24 -41.01 19.47
N ILE A 208 -28.47 -41.48 20.44
CA ILE A 208 -27.03 -41.22 20.51
C ILE A 208 -26.33 -42.50 20.09
N THR A 209 -26.05 -42.62 18.79
CA THR A 209 -25.20 -43.70 18.28
C THR A 209 -23.77 -43.20 18.04
N ARG A 210 -22.79 -44.11 18.09
CA ARG A 210 -21.39 -43.80 17.75
C ARG A 210 -21.25 -43.05 16.42
N TRP A 211 -21.98 -43.49 15.39
CA TRP A 211 -21.91 -42.89 14.06
C TRP A 211 -22.44 -41.45 14.04
N GLU A 212 -23.56 -41.17 14.73
CA GLU A 212 -24.10 -39.82 14.84
C GLU A 212 -23.15 -38.87 15.57
N VAL A 213 -22.53 -39.35 16.65
CA VAL A 213 -21.53 -38.59 17.39
C VAL A 213 -20.33 -38.26 16.50
N LEU A 214 -19.75 -39.25 15.81
CA LEU A 214 -18.61 -39.04 14.90
C LEU A 214 -18.95 -38.08 13.77
N ARG A 215 -20.14 -38.23 13.16
CA ARG A 215 -20.62 -37.40 12.06
C ARG A 215 -20.81 -35.95 12.50
N LYS A 216 -21.51 -35.71 13.61
CA LYS A 216 -21.76 -34.37 14.17
C LYS A 216 -20.45 -33.74 14.64
N ALA A 217 -19.63 -34.51 15.37
CA ALA A 217 -18.31 -34.08 15.80
C ALA A 217 -17.40 -33.79 14.61
N GLY A 218 -17.57 -34.46 13.46
CA GLY A 218 -16.73 -34.38 12.26
C GLY A 218 -15.36 -35.01 12.46
N VAL A 219 -15.33 -36.15 13.15
CA VAL A 219 -14.12 -36.94 13.43
C VAL A 219 -14.17 -38.23 12.64
N ARG A 220 -13.03 -38.63 12.06
CA ARG A 220 -12.94 -39.85 11.28
C ARG A 220 -12.88 -41.09 12.21
N PRO A 221 -13.62 -42.17 11.90
CA PRO A 221 -13.72 -43.35 12.76
C PRO A 221 -12.39 -44.08 12.94
N GLU A 222 -11.46 -43.99 11.99
CA GLU A 222 -10.16 -44.69 12.04
C GLU A 222 -9.19 -44.09 13.06
N ILE A 223 -9.47 -42.87 13.54
CA ILE A 223 -8.55 -42.10 14.39
C ILE A 223 -8.85 -42.31 15.89
N ILE A 224 -10.06 -42.77 16.23
CA ILE A 224 -10.51 -42.86 17.63
C ILE A 224 -11.06 -44.26 17.90
N ASP A 225 -10.57 -44.84 18.99
CA ASP A 225 -11.05 -46.10 19.51
C ASP A 225 -12.56 -46.04 19.80
N ALA A 226 -13.26 -47.09 19.38
CA ALA A 226 -14.69 -47.25 19.62
C ALA A 226 -15.04 -47.14 21.10
N SER A 227 -14.21 -47.75 21.96
CA SER A 227 -14.42 -47.82 23.40
C SER A 227 -14.52 -46.44 24.03
N ILE A 228 -13.70 -45.47 23.61
CA ILE A 228 -13.71 -44.10 24.14
C ILE A 228 -15.07 -43.44 23.92
N ILE A 229 -15.65 -43.61 22.73
CA ILE A 229 -16.94 -42.99 22.39
C ILE A 229 -18.07 -43.65 23.16
N GLU A 230 -18.07 -44.98 23.25
CA GLU A 230 -19.06 -45.72 24.03
C GLU A 230 -18.98 -45.36 25.52
N THR A 231 -17.77 -45.24 26.08
CA THR A 231 -17.59 -44.75 27.45
C THR A 231 -18.14 -43.34 27.62
N MET A 232 -17.92 -42.42 26.66
CA MET A 232 -18.43 -41.04 26.74
C MET A 232 -19.96 -40.94 26.57
N ILE A 233 -20.58 -41.87 25.84
CA ILE A 233 -22.04 -41.95 25.69
C ILE A 233 -22.67 -42.49 26.98
N ASN A 234 -22.08 -43.55 27.54
CA ASN A 234 -22.59 -44.27 28.72
C ASN A 234 -22.19 -43.63 30.05
N SER A 235 -21.14 -42.80 30.08
CA SER A 235 -20.86 -41.96 31.24
C SER A 235 -21.94 -40.89 31.34
N GLU A 236 -22.98 -41.15 32.14
CA GLU A 236 -23.75 -40.10 32.78
C GLU A 236 -22.81 -39.32 33.71
N ASP A 237 -22.03 -38.40 33.15
CA ASP A 237 -21.16 -37.53 33.92
C ASP A 237 -22.05 -36.56 34.73
N PRO A 238 -22.06 -36.64 36.08
CA PRO A 238 -22.87 -35.76 36.93
C PRO A 238 -22.47 -34.29 36.80
N PHE A 239 -21.32 -33.98 36.20
CA PHE A 239 -20.81 -32.63 35.99
C PHE A 239 -21.42 -31.88 34.79
N LEU A 240 -22.42 -32.47 34.11
CA LEU A 240 -23.24 -31.76 33.10
C LEU A 240 -24.47 -31.05 33.68
N LYS A 241 -24.65 -31.05 35.02
CA LYS A 241 -25.58 -30.13 35.72
C LYS A 241 -24.83 -28.91 36.25
N ALA A 242 -24.65 -27.90 35.41
CA ALA A 242 -24.54 -26.49 35.77
C ALA A 242 -24.70 -25.64 34.49
#